data_AF-A0A2K0W709-F1
#
_entry.id   AF-A0A2K0W709-F1
#
_cell.length_a   1.000
_cell.length_b   1.000
_cell.length_c   1.000
_cell.angle_alpha   90.00
_cell.angle_beta   90.00
_cell.angle_gamma   90.00
#
_symmetry.space_group_name_H-M   'P 1'
#
loop_
_entity.id
_entity.type
_entity.pdbx_description
1 polymer ?
#
loop_
_entity_poly.entity_id
_entity_poly.type
_entity_poly.pdbx_seq_one_letter_code
_entity_poly.pdbx_strand_id
1 'polypeptide(L)' 'MPPPSAAQQKVLIAQFVALTGQSERQATRYLKNAGFKLNEAVDT' A
#
# COMPACT_ATOMS: atom_id res chain seq x y z
N MET A 1 -15.11 1.02 7.87
CA MET A 1 -14.18 2.14 7.61
C MET A 1 -14.38 2.57 6.16
N PRO A 2 -14.50 3.86 5.84
CA PRO A 2 -14.56 4.31 4.46
C PRO A 2 -13.26 3.91 3.73
N PRO A 3 -13.33 3.50 2.45
CA PRO A 3 -12.13 3.20 1.68
C PRO A 3 -11.23 4.43 1.60
N PRO A 4 -9.90 4.27 1.69
CA PRO A 4 -8.98 5.41 1.64
C PRO A 4 -9.17 6.16 0.32
N SER A 5 -9.16 7.48 0.42
CA SER A 5 -9.28 8.35 -0.74
C SER A 5 -8.15 8.08 -1.73
N ALA A 6 -8.34 8.40 -3.01
CA ALA A 6 -7.33 8.16 -4.04
C ALA A 6 -5.97 8.83 -3.70
N ALA A 7 -5.99 9.96 -2.98
CA ALA A 7 -4.78 10.60 -2.47
C ALA A 7 -4.10 9.78 -1.36
N GLN A 8 -4.87 9.25 -0.40
CA GLN A 8 -4.35 8.39 0.65
C GLN A 8 -3.75 7.10 0.09
N GLN A 9 -4.38 6.50 -0.93
CA GLN A 9 -3.84 5.31 -1.60
C GLN A 9 -2.46 5.58 -2.20
N LYS A 10 -2.25 6.73 -2.86
CA LYS A 10 -0.93 7.11 -3.39
C LYS A 10 0.12 7.27 -2.30
N VAL A 11 -0.23 7.87 -1.16
CA VAL A 11 0.69 8.01 -0.01
C VAL A 11 1.09 6.65 0.54
N LEU A 12 0.13 5.72 0.70
CA LEU A 12 0.39 4.37 1.19
C LEU A 12 1.26 3.58 0.21
N ILE A 13 1.01 3.71 -1.10
CA ILE A 13 1.83 3.10 -2.15
C ILE A 13 3.27 3.63 -2.06
N ALA A 14 3.46 4.95 -1.99
CA ALA A 14 4.78 5.55 -1.89
C ALA A 14 5.54 5.11 -0.63
N GLN A 15 4.86 5.06 0.53
CA GLN A 15 5.44 4.54 1.77
C GLN A 15 5.81 3.06 1.66
N PHE A 16 4.93 2.23 1.07
CA PHE A 16 5.21 0.82 0.87
C PHE A 16 6.44 0.59 -0.02
N VAL A 17 6.55 1.34 -1.11
CA VAL A 17 7.71 1.33 -2.01
C VAL A 17 8.98 1.75 -1.26
N ALA A 18 8.91 2.82 -0.45
CA ALA A 18 10.04 3.30 0.33
C ALA A 18 10.53 2.28 1.38
N LEU A 19 9.63 1.50 1.98
CA LEU A 19 9.96 0.50 2.99
C LEU A 19 10.45 -0.83 2.40
N THR A 20 9.83 -1.28 1.31
CA THR A 20 10.07 -2.62 0.74
C THR A 20 10.99 -2.62 -0.48
N GLY A 21 11.22 -1.47 -1.11
CA GLY A 21 11.92 -1.35 -2.38
C GLY A 21 11.16 -1.94 -3.58
N GLN A 22 9.92 -2.40 -3.40
CA GLN A 22 9.10 -2.95 -4.47
C GLN A 22 8.63 -1.85 -5.43
N SER A 23 8.25 -2.23 -6.65
CA SER A 23 7.65 -1.28 -7.61
C SER A 23 6.25 -0.84 -7.16
N GLU A 24 5.82 0.37 -7.56
CA GLU A 24 4.46 0.85 -7.27
C GLU A 24 3.35 -0.12 -7.74
N ARG A 25 3.61 -0.85 -8.84
CA ARG A 25 2.69 -1.84 -9.39
C ARG A 25 2.52 -3.03 -8.44
N GLN A 26 3.61 -3.50 -7.85
CA GLN A 26 3.61 -4.54 -6.82
C GLN A 26 2.96 -4.00 -5.54
N ALA A 27 3.39 -2.83 -5.07
CA ALA A 27 2.87 -2.17 -3.87
C ALA A 27 1.34 -2.00 -3.91
N THR A 28 0.79 -1.60 -5.05
CA THR A 28 -0.66 -1.47 -5.23
C THR A 28 -1.38 -2.81 -5.07
N ARG A 29 -0.79 -3.91 -5.54
CA ARG A 29 -1.34 -5.28 -5.38
C ARG A 29 -1.30 -5.71 -3.92
N TYR A 30 -0.16 -5.55 -3.25
CA TYR A 30 0.00 -5.88 -1.84
C TYR A 30 -0.96 -5.07 -0.95
N LEU A 31 -1.02 -3.75 -1.15
CA LEU A 31 -1.93 -2.88 -0.40
C LEU A 31 -3.41 -3.21 -0.69
N LYS A 32 -3.79 -3.54 -1.92
CA LYS A 32 -5.17 -3.99 -2.20
C LYS A 32 -5.53 -5.27 -1.45
N ASN A 33 -4.62 -6.24 -1.42
CA ASN A 33 -4.83 -7.50 -0.71
C ASN A 33 -4.90 -7.31 0.82
N ALA A 34 -4.12 -6.37 1.35
CA ALA A 34 -4.10 -6.00 2.77
C ALA A 34 -5.16 -4.95 3.17
N GLY A 35 -6.13 -4.64 2.31
CA GLY A 35 -7.17 -3.65 2.62
C GLY A 35 -6.61 -2.23 2.87
N PHE A 36 -5.51 -1.89 2.21
CA PHE A 36 -4.75 -0.65 2.34
C PHE A 36 -4.16 -0.41 3.74
N LYS A 37 -3.91 -1.47 4.49
CA LYS A 37 -3.14 -1.41 5.74
C LYS A 37 -1.67 -1.69 5.44
N LEU A 38 -0.83 -0.70 5.73
CA LEU A 38 0.58 -0.76 5.37
C LEU A 38 1.34 -1.84 6.15
N ASN A 39 1.07 -1.98 7.45
CA ASN A 39 1.71 -3.00 8.29
C ASN A 39 1.38 -4.41 7.80
N GLU A 40 0.09 -4.70 7.53
CA GLU A 40 -0.32 -6.00 7.01
C GLU A 40 0.24 -6.26 5.61
N ALA A 41 0.42 -5.23 4.78
CA ALA A 41 0.98 -5.41 3.44
C ALA A 41 2.48 -5.74 3.46
N VAL A 42 3.24 -5.23 4.43
CA VAL A 42 4.71 -5.41 4.50
C VAL A 42 5.08 -6.79 5.04
N ASP A 43 4.21 -7.38 5.86
CA ASP A 43 4.41 -8.70 6.47
C ASP A 43 3.95 -9.88 5.56
N THR A 44 3.43 -9.60 4.35
CA THR A 44 2.95 -10.60 3.36
C THR A 44 3.85 -10.74 2.15
#